data_AF-A0A961GKK0-F1
#
_entry.id   AF-A0A961GKK0-F1
#
_cell.length_a   1.000
_cell.length_b   1.000
_cell.length_c   1.000
_cell.angle_alpha   90.00
_cell.angle_beta   90.00
_cell.angle_gamma   90.00
#
_symmetry.space_group_name_H-M   'P 1'
#
loop_
_entity.id
_entity.type
_entity.pdbx_description
1 polymer ?
#
loop_
_entity_poly.entity_id
_entity_poly.type
_entity_poly.pdbx_seq_one_letter_code
_entity_poly.pdbx_strand_id
1 'polypeptide(L)'
;QAATLLDAESPADLEVAVAKYWASYGGSRVGHAGLHVHGGISIDLDYPIHRYFLWAKHLELRLGAGTAQLDRLGSMLAEAPVLDG
;
A
#
# COMPACT_ATOMS: atom_id res chain seq x y z
N GLN A 1 2.79 -6.49 -12.10
CA GLN A 1 3.41 -5.47 -12.97
C GLN A 1 4.72 -4.95 -12.39
N ALA A 2 4.74 -4.26 -11.24
CA ALA A 2 5.98 -3.73 -10.63
C ALA A 2 7.11 -4.78 -10.51
N ALA A 3 6.80 -5.95 -9.92
CA ALA A 3 7.78 -7.03 -9.76
C ALA A 3 8.35 -7.53 -11.12
N THR A 4 7.51 -7.60 -12.15
CA THR A 4 7.93 -8.02 -13.50
C THR A 4 8.86 -7.01 -14.16
N LEU A 5 8.61 -5.71 -13.99
CA LEU A 5 9.49 -4.67 -14.54
C LEU A 5 10.83 -4.61 -13.82
N LEU A 6 10.82 -4.79 -12.49
CA LEU A 6 12.05 -4.88 -11.69
C LEU A 6 12.89 -6.10 -12.10
N ASP A 7 12.25 -7.26 -12.31
CA ASP A 7 12.91 -8.49 -12.77
C ASP A 7 13.52 -8.33 -14.17
N ALA A 8 12.88 -7.54 -15.03
CA ALA A 8 13.37 -7.20 -16.36
C ALA A 8 14.34 -6.01 -16.38
N GLU A 9 14.81 -5.53 -15.22
CA GLU A 9 15.68 -4.34 -15.05
C GLU A 9 15.18 -3.09 -15.81
N SER A 10 13.86 -2.98 -15.97
CA SER A 10 13.21 -1.87 -16.67
C SER A 10 12.86 -0.75 -15.68
N PRO A 11 12.77 0.52 -16.14
CA PRO A 11 12.23 1.60 -15.32
C PRO A 11 10.86 1.21 -14.75
N ALA A 12 10.71 1.29 -13.42
CA ALA A 12 9.53 0.77 -12.72
C ALA A 12 9.04 1.71 -11.60
N ASP A 13 9.57 2.94 -11.52
CA ASP A 13 9.30 3.86 -10.41
C ASP A 13 7.81 4.13 -10.22
N LEU A 14 7.08 4.31 -11.33
CA LEU A 14 5.65 4.58 -11.31
C LEU A 14 4.89 3.36 -10.79
N GLU A 15 5.18 2.17 -11.30
CA GLU A 15 4.54 0.92 -10.91
C GLU A 15 4.84 0.54 -9.46
N VAL A 16 6.05 0.82 -8.98
CA VAL A 16 6.43 0.65 -7.58
C VAL A 16 5.64 1.60 -6.68
N ALA A 17 5.51 2.87 -7.06
CA ALA A 17 4.71 3.84 -6.31
C ALA A 17 3.23 3.48 -6.30
N VAL A 18 2.67 3.03 -7.43
CA VAL A 18 1.29 2.52 -7.54
C VAL A 18 1.10 1.28 -6.65
N ALA A 19 2.02 0.32 -6.71
CA ALA A 19 1.96 -0.88 -5.88
C ALA A 19 2.01 -0.52 -4.39
N LYS A 20 2.86 0.44 -4.00
CA LYS A 20 2.95 0.90 -2.61
C LYS A 20 1.67 1.61 -2.16
N TYR A 21 1.06 2.46 -2.99
CA TYR A 21 -0.24 3.05 -2.70
C TYR A 21 -1.30 1.99 -2.42
N TRP A 22 -1.42 0.99 -3.28
CA TRP A 22 -2.39 -0.10 -3.11
C TRP A 22 -2.09 -0.96 -1.89
N ALA A 23 -0.82 -1.24 -1.58
CA ALA A 23 -0.45 -1.93 -0.36
C ALA A 23 -0.88 -1.16 0.89
N SER A 24 -0.71 0.17 0.89
CA SER A 24 -1.17 1.03 1.99
C SER A 24 -2.68 1.07 2.11
N TYR A 25 -3.39 1.38 1.01
CA TYR A 25 -4.84 1.51 1.01
C TYR A 25 -5.55 0.18 1.27
N GLY A 26 -5.15 -0.87 0.55
CA GLY A 26 -5.69 -2.22 0.70
C GLY A 26 -5.38 -2.81 2.08
N GLY A 27 -4.13 -2.67 2.55
CA GLY A 27 -3.73 -3.12 3.88
C GLY A 27 -4.54 -2.46 5.00
N SER A 28 -4.73 -1.14 4.92
CA SER A 28 -5.60 -0.41 5.85
C SER A 28 -7.03 -0.96 5.84
N ARG A 29 -7.64 -1.07 4.65
CA ARG A 29 -9.04 -1.49 4.53
C ARG A 29 -9.26 -2.91 5.01
N VAL A 30 -8.44 -3.86 4.57
CA VAL A 30 -8.55 -5.27 4.95
C VAL A 30 -8.23 -5.46 6.43
N GLY A 31 -7.21 -4.77 6.95
CA GLY A 31 -6.85 -4.84 8.37
C GLY A 31 -8.00 -4.42 9.28
N HIS A 32 -8.64 -3.28 9.01
CA HIS A 32 -9.79 -2.82 9.80
C HIS A 32 -11.01 -3.72 9.64
N ALA A 33 -11.29 -4.20 8.43
CA ALA A 33 -12.38 -5.15 8.19
C ALA A 33 -12.16 -6.44 8.98
N GLY A 34 -10.93 -6.93 9.06
CA GLY A 34 -10.54 -8.07 9.89
C GLY A 34 -10.88 -7.85 11.36
N LEU A 35 -10.44 -6.73 11.96
CA LEU A 35 -10.81 -6.42 13.35
C LEU A 35 -12.33 -6.37 13.54
N HIS A 36 -13.04 -5.75 12.59
CA HIS A 36 -14.49 -5.58 12.67
C HIS A 36 -15.26 -6.92 12.68
N VAL A 37 -14.93 -7.86 11.79
CA VAL A 37 -15.63 -9.16 11.73
C VAL A 37 -15.36 -10.05 12.94
N HIS A 38 -14.22 -9.85 13.62
CA HIS A 38 -13.89 -10.55 14.86
C HIS A 38 -14.49 -9.85 16.10
N GLY A 39 -14.87 -8.58 16.00
CA GLY A 39 -15.45 -7.83 17.11
C GLY A 39 -14.50 -7.73 18.29
N GLY A 40 -15.03 -7.85 19.51
CA GLY A 40 -14.26 -7.66 20.75
C GLY A 40 -13.10 -8.64 20.95
N ILE A 41 -13.14 -9.84 20.37
CA ILE A 41 -12.03 -10.81 20.51
C ILE A 41 -10.77 -10.34 19.75
N SER A 42 -10.90 -9.38 18.84
CA SER A 42 -9.79 -8.91 18.01
C SER A 42 -8.70 -8.16 18.76
N ILE A 43 -8.96 -7.71 19.99
CA ILE A 43 -7.98 -7.05 20.86
C ILE A 43 -7.32 -8.01 21.86
N ASP A 44 -7.77 -9.26 21.91
CA ASP A 44 -7.18 -10.29 22.76
C ASP A 44 -5.78 -10.66 22.23
N LEU A 45 -4.79 -10.69 23.13
CA LEU A 45 -3.40 -11.02 22.81
C LEU A 45 -3.17 -12.51 22.61
N ASP A 46 -4.05 -13.36 23.15
CA ASP A 46 -4.04 -14.80 22.92
C ASP A 46 -4.76 -15.17 21.61
N TYR A 47 -5.55 -14.24 21.05
CA TYR A 47 -6.17 -14.39 19.73
C TYR A 47 -5.30 -13.77 18.62
N PRO A 48 -4.94 -14.49 17.55
CA PRO A 48 -3.83 -14.06 16.67
C PRO A 48 -4.12 -12.88 15.74
N ILE A 49 -5.38 -12.45 15.55
CA ILE A 49 -5.74 -11.48 14.50
C ILE A 49 -5.05 -10.11 14.67
N HIS A 50 -4.83 -9.65 15.91
CA HIS A 50 -4.22 -8.35 16.17
C HIS A 50 -2.82 -8.24 15.54
N ARG A 51 -2.09 -9.35 15.43
CA ARG A 51 -0.74 -9.40 14.83
C ARG A 51 -0.78 -9.04 13.35
N TYR A 52 -1.77 -9.56 12.62
CA TYR A 52 -1.95 -9.26 11.20
C TYR A 52 -2.36 -7.81 10.97
N PHE A 53 -3.21 -7.24 11.83
CA PHE A 53 -3.52 -5.82 11.78
C PHE A 53 -2.26 -4.95 12.00
N LEU A 54 -1.45 -5.29 13.00
CA LEU A 54 -0.21 -4.56 13.29
C LEU A 54 0.79 -4.64 12.13
N TRP A 55 0.93 -5.82 11.49
CA TRP A 55 1.76 -5.96 10.29
C TRP A 55 1.21 -5.14 9.12
N ALA A 56 -0.09 -5.16 8.87
CA ALA A 56 -0.72 -4.35 7.82
C ALA A 56 -0.49 -2.85 8.08
N LYS A 57 -0.65 -2.39 9.33
CA LYS A 57 -0.37 -0.99 9.69
C LYS A 57 1.10 -0.61 9.57
N HIS A 58 2.01 -1.51 9.92
CA HIS A 58 3.43 -1.27 9.70
C HIS A 58 3.73 -1.07 8.21
N LEU A 59 3.22 -1.94 7.34
CA LEU A 59 3.43 -1.87 5.89
C LEU A 59 2.75 -0.64 5.26
N GLU A 60 1.60 -0.22 5.77
CA GLU A 60 0.91 0.99 5.33
C GLU A 60 1.75 2.24 5.57
N LEU A 61 2.24 2.40 6.80
CA LEU A 61 2.92 3.63 7.22
C LEU A 61 4.38 3.71 6.75
N ARG A 62 5.03 2.55 6.59
CA ARG A 62 6.43 2.50 6.17
C ARG A 62 6.59 3.03 4.74
N LEU A 63 7.65 3.83 4.53
CA LEU A 63 7.97 4.50 3.26
C LEU A 63 6.89 5.47 2.76
N GLY A 64 5.98 5.91 3.64
CA GLY A 64 4.90 6.85 3.31
C GLY A 64 3.55 6.15 3.18
N ALA A 65 2.55 6.72 3.85
CA ALA A 65 1.16 6.28 3.83
C ALA A 65 0.47 6.60 2.49
N GLY A 66 -0.78 6.15 2.33
CA GLY A 66 -1.53 6.26 1.08
C GLY A 66 -1.53 7.66 0.46
N THR A 67 -1.83 8.70 1.24
CA THR A 67 -1.83 10.09 0.76
C THR A 67 -0.46 10.54 0.26
N ALA A 68 0.61 10.28 1.02
CA ALA A 68 1.97 10.63 0.61
C ALA A 68 2.39 9.93 -0.70
N GLN A 69 1.92 8.70 -0.93
CA GLN A 69 2.14 8.01 -2.20
C GLN A 69 1.32 8.61 -3.34
N LEU A 70 0.09 9.05 -3.09
CA LEU A 70 -0.72 9.76 -4.09
C LEU A 70 -0.09 11.09 -4.48
N ASP A 71 0.44 11.86 -3.54
CA ASP A 71 1.13 13.12 -3.83
C ASP A 71 2.37 12.89 -4.70
N ARG A 72 3.15 11.84 -4.38
CA ARG A 72 4.30 11.41 -5.18
C ARG A 72 3.87 11.00 -6.59
N LEU A 73 2.84 10.17 -6.71
CA LEU A 73 2.29 9.73 -8.00
C LEU A 73 1.80 10.92 -8.84
N GLY A 74 1.11 11.87 -8.22
CA GLY A 74 0.66 13.09 -8.89
C GLY A 74 1.82 13.91 -9.44
N SER A 75 2.90 14.04 -8.68
CA SER A 75 4.12 14.75 -9.12
C SER A 75 4.76 14.04 -10.33
N MET A 76 4.92 12.71 -10.26
CA MET A 76 5.48 11.91 -11.34
C MET A 76 4.67 12.01 -12.64
N LEU A 77 3.34 12.05 -12.53
CA LEU A 77 2.44 12.19 -13.69
C LEU A 77 2.48 13.60 -14.29
N ALA A 78 2.65 14.64 -13.46
CA ALA A 78 2.76 16.02 -13.93
C ALA A 78 4.10 16.28 -14.66
N GLU A 79 5.16 15.56 -14.28
CA GLU A 79 6.48 15.63 -14.92
C GLU A 79 6.58 14.77 -16.18
N ALA A 80 5.66 13.80 -16.36
CA ALA A 80 5.64 12.97 -17.56
C ALA A 80 5.30 13.83 -18.80
N PRO A 81 6.05 13.67 -19.91
CA PRO A 81 5.74 14.40 -21.14
C PRO A 81 4.32 14.06 -21.59
N VAL A 82 3.56 15.09 -21.99
CA VAL A 82 2.25 14.90 -22.63
C VAL A 82 2.51 14.08 -23.88
N LEU A 83 1.88 12.91 -23.99
CA LEU A 83 1.87 12.17 -25.24
C LEU A 83 1.06 13.01 -26.24
N ASP A 84 1.76 13.65 -27.18
CA ASP A 84 1.12 14.27 -28.33
C ASP A 84 0.30 13.18 -29.05
N GLY A 85 -1.01 13.40 -29.13
CA GLY A 85 -1.96 12.54 -29.84
C GLY A 85 -1.90 12.72 -31.35
#